data_AF-A0A7C7K6P0-F1
#
_entry.id   AF-A0A7C7K6P0-F1
#
_cell.length_a   1.000
_cell.length_b   1.000
_cell.length_c   1.000
_cell.angle_alpha   90.00
_cell.angle_beta   90.00
_cell.angle_gamma   90.00
#
_symmetry.space_group_name_H-M   'P 1'
#
loop_
_entity.id
_entity.type
_entity.pdbx_description
1 polymer ?
#
loop_
_entity_poly.entity_id
_entity_poly.type
_entity_poly.pdbx_seq_one_letter_code
_entity_poly.pdbx_strand_id
1 'polypeptide(L)'
;VYGGQTAYLVYNDAHSSNDLRGFPESDPTPVEIHETVWDHSADDSNEDEVELENVIFFRYQLYNRGNNDINDAALALWTDIDIYEALSNWGGYNENGNYVFNYFWGDVEEGYLPRACTYVLLQGPLVSDNGETGISFGKEFADKSNLNTTSGWYVVDDIFNSIGDELAFYPDDFEQLRNISLSLMPNGEPIINPITGDTTTYTYDGNPVTNEGWLWDDMGTGGGSGFISSSSTFDLDAGDSTEAIYALVVALGDSFSEALINLEDQVLELKEWWVDNQLGIFDDEKELMPESFKLFNVYPNPFNPSLNIRWQSSLNKEIEINTYNILGQKVESIFSGNSNKSMNQIMWTPENLSSGVYIIEITDQVTSDHKKVILLK
;
A
#
# COMPACT_ATOMS: atom_id res chain seq x y z
N VAL A 1 3.11 3.98 -19.11
CA VAL A 1 3.24 3.27 -17.82
C VAL A 1 2.09 2.29 -17.62
N TYR A 2 0.83 2.71 -17.77
CA TYR A 2 -0.29 1.76 -17.83
C TYR A 2 -0.32 1.04 -19.19
N GLY A 3 -0.41 -0.29 -19.17
CA GLY A 3 -0.38 -1.14 -20.37
C GLY A 3 -1.74 -1.36 -21.03
N GLY A 4 -1.83 -2.47 -21.77
CA GLY A 4 -2.94 -2.77 -22.67
C GLY A 4 -4.21 -3.22 -21.94
N GLN A 5 -4.08 -3.75 -20.71
CA GLN A 5 -5.21 -4.15 -19.88
C GLN A 5 -5.08 -3.58 -18.46
N THR A 6 -6.22 -3.20 -17.90
CA THR A 6 -6.28 -2.69 -16.53
C THR A 6 -7.52 -3.24 -15.84
N ALA A 7 -7.33 -3.80 -14.65
CA ALA A 7 -8.41 -4.12 -13.73
C ALA A 7 -8.38 -3.14 -12.55
N TYR A 8 -9.56 -2.72 -12.11
CA TYR A 8 -9.70 -1.84 -10.95
C TYR A 8 -10.78 -2.41 -10.04
N LEU A 9 -10.47 -2.45 -8.75
CA LEU A 9 -11.37 -2.98 -7.74
C LEU A 9 -11.23 -2.19 -6.42
N VAL A 10 -12.32 -2.13 -5.67
CA VAL A 10 -12.38 -1.43 -4.38
C VAL A 10 -12.99 -2.36 -3.35
N TYR A 11 -12.33 -2.49 -2.20
CA TYR A 11 -12.73 -3.39 -1.13
C TYR A 11 -12.38 -2.84 0.25
N ASN A 12 -13.01 -3.41 1.27
CA ASN A 12 -12.77 -3.12 2.68
C ASN A 12 -13.25 -4.32 3.53
N ASP A 13 -12.85 -4.35 4.80
CA ASP A 13 -13.27 -5.35 5.79
C ASP A 13 -14.38 -4.80 6.73
N ALA A 14 -15.23 -3.89 6.25
CA ALA A 14 -16.30 -3.30 7.08
C ALA A 14 -17.49 -4.26 7.32
N HIS A 15 -17.35 -5.55 7.02
CA HIS A 15 -18.38 -6.55 7.27
C HIS A 15 -18.59 -6.70 8.78
N SER A 16 -19.82 -6.54 9.26
CA SER A 16 -20.09 -6.43 10.70
C SER A 16 -19.93 -7.75 11.47
N SER A 17 -20.01 -8.89 10.80
CA SER A 17 -19.73 -10.21 11.38
C SER A 17 -18.37 -10.74 10.94
N ASN A 18 -17.80 -11.61 11.76
CA ASN A 18 -16.50 -12.23 11.55
C ASN A 18 -16.54 -13.51 10.69
N ASP A 19 -17.68 -13.82 10.07
CA ASP A 19 -17.93 -15.03 9.28
C ASP A 19 -17.16 -15.08 7.96
N LEU A 20 -16.61 -13.95 7.51
CA LEU A 20 -15.79 -13.83 6.29
C LEU A 20 -14.32 -13.51 6.58
N ARG A 21 -13.90 -13.44 7.85
CA ARG A 21 -12.52 -13.12 8.23
C ARG A 21 -11.70 -14.40 8.38
N GLY A 22 -10.50 -14.41 7.80
CA GLY A 22 -9.54 -15.51 7.99
C GLY A 22 -9.14 -15.70 9.45
N PHE A 23 -9.13 -14.61 10.23
CA PHE A 23 -8.91 -14.61 11.67
C PHE A 23 -10.18 -14.07 12.37
N PRO A 24 -11.09 -14.94 12.86
CA PRO A 24 -12.40 -14.52 13.37
C PRO A 24 -12.36 -13.56 14.57
N GLU A 25 -11.20 -13.42 15.21
CA GLU A 25 -10.97 -12.53 16.35
C GLU A 25 -10.51 -11.11 15.93
N SER A 26 -10.18 -10.87 14.66
CA SER A 26 -9.78 -9.53 14.22
C SER A 26 -10.97 -8.57 14.17
N ASP A 27 -10.77 -7.33 14.61
CA ASP A 27 -11.75 -6.26 14.44
C ASP A 27 -11.77 -5.76 12.98
N PRO A 28 -12.94 -5.34 12.46
CA PRO A 28 -13.01 -4.77 11.12
C PRO A 28 -12.16 -3.49 11.07
N THR A 29 -11.31 -3.38 10.05
CA THR A 29 -10.52 -2.16 9.84
C THR A 29 -11.32 -1.16 9.01
N PRO A 30 -11.24 0.15 9.31
CA PRO A 30 -11.91 1.17 8.52
C PRO A 30 -11.14 1.53 7.24
N VAL A 31 -10.26 0.63 6.77
CA VAL A 31 -9.42 0.86 5.61
C VAL A 31 -10.18 0.46 4.35
N GLU A 32 -10.29 1.41 3.43
CA GLU A 32 -10.75 1.17 2.07
C GLU A 32 -9.53 1.05 1.17
N ILE A 33 -9.45 -0.02 0.40
CA ILE A 33 -8.34 -0.30 -0.51
C ILE A 33 -8.85 -0.18 -1.94
N HIS A 34 -8.16 0.63 -2.73
CA HIS A 34 -8.35 0.69 -4.18
C HIS A 34 -7.17 -0.03 -4.80
N GLU A 35 -7.45 -1.10 -5.54
CA GLU A 35 -6.43 -1.87 -6.22
C GLU A 35 -6.56 -1.66 -7.72
N THR A 36 -5.45 -1.26 -8.34
CA THR A 36 -5.29 -1.24 -9.80
C THR A 36 -4.27 -2.30 -10.18
N VAL A 37 -4.63 -3.18 -11.11
CA VAL A 37 -3.73 -4.19 -11.68
C VAL A 37 -3.54 -3.89 -13.16
N TRP A 38 -2.30 -3.84 -13.62
CA TRP A 38 -1.98 -3.58 -15.03
C TRP A 38 -0.73 -4.34 -15.50
N ASP A 39 -0.67 -4.57 -16.81
CA ASP A 39 0.54 -5.03 -17.50
C ASP A 39 1.32 -3.84 -18.08
N HIS A 40 2.54 -4.04 -18.56
CA HIS A 40 3.25 -3.04 -19.36
C HIS A 40 3.06 -3.34 -20.85
N SER A 41 2.72 -2.34 -21.64
CA SER A 41 2.68 -2.47 -23.11
C SER A 41 4.04 -2.07 -23.66
N ALA A 42 4.84 -3.05 -24.07
CA ALA A 42 6.10 -2.79 -24.76
C ALA A 42 5.86 -2.19 -26.16
N ASP A 43 6.73 -1.28 -26.61
CA ASP A 43 6.84 -0.86 -28.00
C ASP A 43 7.89 -1.72 -28.69
N ASP A 44 7.45 -2.77 -29.41
CA ASP A 44 8.31 -3.69 -30.18
C ASP A 44 9.25 -3.00 -31.20
N SER A 45 9.09 -1.69 -31.43
CA SER A 45 9.97 -0.91 -32.30
C SER A 45 11.14 -0.22 -31.59
N ASN A 46 11.17 -0.26 -30.25
CA ASN A 46 12.21 0.33 -29.42
C ASN A 46 13.14 -0.75 -28.83
N GLU A 47 14.27 -1.02 -29.49
CA GLU A 47 15.26 -2.01 -29.06
C GLU A 47 15.94 -1.67 -27.72
N ASP A 48 15.79 -0.45 -27.22
CA ASP A 48 16.33 0.00 -25.92
C ASP A 48 15.28 -0.03 -24.79
N GLU A 49 14.05 -0.53 -25.05
CA GLU A 49 13.00 -0.63 -24.03
C GLU A 49 13.20 -1.85 -23.13
N VAL A 50 13.00 -1.65 -21.82
CA VAL A 50 13.04 -2.73 -20.83
C VAL A 50 11.92 -3.74 -21.13
N GLU A 51 12.29 -5.01 -21.20
CA GLU A 51 11.36 -6.12 -21.49
C GLU A 51 10.56 -6.49 -20.23
N LEU A 52 9.40 -5.85 -20.05
CA LEU A 52 8.50 -6.09 -18.91
C LEU A 52 7.32 -7.01 -19.25
N GLU A 53 7.43 -7.83 -20.30
CA GLU A 53 6.35 -8.70 -20.80
C GLU A 53 5.87 -9.74 -19.77
N ASN A 54 6.72 -10.13 -18.83
CA ASN A 54 6.42 -11.10 -17.76
C ASN A 54 6.17 -10.42 -16.41
N VAL A 55 5.83 -9.13 -16.41
CA VAL A 55 5.59 -8.33 -15.20
C VAL A 55 4.14 -7.86 -15.12
N ILE A 56 3.51 -8.12 -13.97
CA ILE A 56 2.18 -7.58 -13.63
C ILE A 56 2.34 -6.66 -12.42
N PHE A 57 1.83 -5.44 -12.55
CA PHE A 57 1.88 -4.44 -11.50
C PHE A 57 0.58 -4.42 -10.69
N PHE A 58 0.72 -4.18 -9.40
CA PHE A 58 -0.37 -4.06 -8.44
C PHE A 58 -0.17 -2.77 -7.65
N ARG A 59 -1.10 -1.83 -7.77
CA ARG A 59 -1.10 -0.57 -7.03
C ARG A 59 -2.21 -0.63 -6.02
N TYR A 60 -1.83 -0.53 -4.75
CA TYR A 60 -2.73 -0.46 -3.63
C TYR A 60 -2.74 0.96 -3.10
N GLN A 61 -3.90 1.61 -3.14
CA GLN A 61 -4.13 2.88 -2.47
C GLN A 61 -4.98 2.60 -1.24
N LEU A 62 -4.43 2.89 -0.06
CA LEU A 62 -5.05 2.59 1.22
C LEU A 62 -5.56 3.88 1.84
N TYR A 63 -6.86 3.93 2.13
CA TYR A 63 -7.51 5.09 2.75
C TYR A 63 -8.03 4.71 4.12
N ASN A 64 -7.59 5.38 5.18
CA ASN A 64 -8.23 5.25 6.48
C ASN A 64 -9.52 6.08 6.49
N ARG A 65 -10.65 5.42 6.24
CA ARG A 65 -11.99 6.02 6.26
C ARG A 65 -12.59 6.11 7.68
N GLY A 66 -11.81 5.74 8.68
CA GLY A 66 -12.21 5.70 10.09
C GLY A 66 -12.09 7.05 10.79
N ASN A 67 -12.44 7.05 12.07
CA ASN A 67 -12.27 8.22 12.95
C ASN A 67 -11.08 8.08 13.91
N ASN A 68 -10.34 6.97 13.85
CA ASN A 68 -9.21 6.67 14.73
C ASN A 68 -7.94 6.51 13.87
N ASP A 69 -6.83 7.00 14.40
CA ASP A 69 -5.51 6.79 13.82
C ASP A 69 -5.12 5.32 13.95
N ILE A 70 -4.52 4.76 12.90
CA ILE A 70 -3.91 3.43 12.93
C ILE A 70 -2.42 3.66 13.11
N ASN A 71 -1.97 3.60 14.37
CA ASN A 71 -0.55 3.67 14.68
C ASN A 71 0.08 2.29 14.45
N ASP A 72 1.31 2.26 13.95
CA ASP A 72 2.07 1.03 13.69
C ASP A 72 1.42 0.04 12.70
N ALA A 73 0.76 0.55 11.66
CA ALA A 73 0.24 -0.26 10.56
C ALA A 73 1.39 -0.96 9.82
N ALA A 74 1.24 -2.24 9.47
CA ALA A 74 2.18 -2.96 8.62
C ALA A 74 1.47 -3.39 7.34
N LEU A 75 2.13 -3.23 6.19
CA LEU A 75 1.64 -3.76 4.92
C LEU A 75 2.35 -5.09 4.68
N ALA A 76 1.57 -6.16 4.61
CA ALA A 76 2.06 -7.51 4.39
C ALA A 76 1.36 -8.11 3.18
N LEU A 77 2.13 -8.59 2.22
CA LEU A 77 1.63 -9.35 1.08
C LEU A 77 1.77 -10.84 1.40
N TRP A 78 0.64 -11.52 1.53
CA TRP A 78 0.57 -12.97 1.68
C TRP A 78 0.34 -13.61 0.33
N THR A 79 1.20 -14.57 -0.03
CA THR A 79 1.08 -15.36 -1.25
C THR A 79 0.97 -16.85 -0.95
N ASP A 80 0.24 -17.56 -1.80
CA ASP A 80 0.28 -19.02 -1.93
C ASP A 80 0.62 -19.30 -3.39
N ILE A 81 1.85 -19.70 -3.66
CA ILE A 81 2.40 -19.75 -5.01
C ILE A 81 2.54 -21.19 -5.45
N ASP A 82 1.70 -21.58 -6.42
CA ASP A 82 1.84 -22.82 -7.18
C ASP A 82 2.51 -22.57 -8.53
N ILE A 83 3.84 -22.60 -8.54
CA ILE A 83 4.63 -22.29 -9.73
C ILE A 83 4.48 -23.36 -10.82
N TYR A 84 4.41 -24.62 -10.42
CA TYR A 84 4.23 -25.75 -11.31
C TYR A 84 3.38 -26.84 -10.64
N GLU A 85 3.83 -27.32 -9.49
CA GLU A 85 3.08 -28.26 -8.66
C GLU A 85 3.23 -27.88 -7.18
N ALA A 86 2.16 -28.15 -6.45
CA ALA A 86 1.99 -28.05 -5.00
C ALA A 86 3.24 -28.40 -4.15
N LEU A 87 4.01 -29.42 -4.54
CA LEU A 87 5.08 -30.01 -3.72
C LEU A 87 6.49 -29.46 -3.98
N SER A 88 6.65 -28.59 -4.97
CA SER A 88 7.97 -28.26 -5.53
C SER A 88 8.25 -26.75 -5.58
N ASN A 89 7.59 -25.97 -4.72
CA ASN A 89 7.65 -24.49 -4.68
C ASN A 89 8.66 -23.97 -3.63
N TRP A 90 9.94 -24.29 -3.77
CA TRP A 90 10.96 -23.92 -2.77
C TRP A 90 11.14 -22.40 -2.68
N GLY A 91 11.65 -21.92 -1.56
CA GLY A 91 11.79 -20.49 -1.29
C GLY A 91 13.21 -20.04 -0.93
N GLY A 92 13.45 -18.74 -1.04
CA GLY A 92 14.58 -18.04 -0.45
C GLY A 92 14.40 -16.51 -0.38
N TYR A 93 15.40 -15.81 0.11
CA TYR A 93 15.48 -14.35 0.08
C TYR A 93 16.70 -13.91 -0.73
N ASN A 94 16.51 -12.94 -1.64
CA ASN A 94 17.58 -12.35 -2.42
C ASN A 94 17.88 -10.94 -1.89
N GLU A 95 19.09 -10.75 -1.34
CA GLU A 95 19.51 -9.48 -0.75
C GLU A 95 19.79 -8.38 -1.77
N ASN A 96 20.29 -8.74 -2.96
CA ASN A 96 20.65 -7.77 -4.00
C ASN A 96 19.41 -7.05 -4.52
N GLY A 97 18.34 -7.79 -4.76
CA GLY A 97 17.05 -7.25 -5.14
C GLY A 97 16.12 -6.94 -3.97
N ASN A 98 16.46 -7.28 -2.72
CA ASN A 98 15.58 -7.19 -1.54
C ASN A 98 14.16 -7.75 -1.79
N TYR A 99 14.07 -9.04 -2.12
CA TYR A 99 12.79 -9.72 -2.36
C TYR A 99 12.81 -11.17 -1.89
N VAL A 100 11.63 -11.67 -1.55
CA VAL A 100 11.37 -13.07 -1.21
C VAL A 100 10.88 -13.77 -2.47
N PHE A 101 11.34 -14.99 -2.76
CA PHE A 101 11.02 -15.65 -4.03
C PHE A 101 10.67 -17.13 -3.84
N ASN A 102 9.78 -17.63 -4.69
CA ASN A 102 9.60 -19.06 -4.87
C ASN A 102 10.23 -19.51 -6.20
N TYR A 103 10.68 -20.75 -6.25
CA TYR A 103 11.22 -21.37 -7.46
C TYR A 103 10.91 -22.86 -7.52
N PHE A 104 10.83 -23.39 -8.73
CA PHE A 104 10.61 -24.81 -8.94
C PHE A 104 11.90 -25.61 -8.73
N TRP A 105 11.88 -26.57 -7.80
CA TRP A 105 12.96 -27.53 -7.59
C TRP A 105 12.51 -28.94 -7.98
N GLY A 106 13.01 -29.44 -9.11
CA GLY A 106 12.70 -30.80 -9.58
C GLY A 106 12.90 -30.96 -11.09
N ASP A 107 12.51 -32.12 -11.60
CA ASP A 107 12.39 -32.37 -13.03
C ASP A 107 11.04 -31.81 -13.52
N VAL A 108 11.07 -30.91 -14.49
CA VAL A 108 9.87 -30.45 -15.20
C VAL A 108 9.44 -31.47 -16.26
N GLU A 109 8.15 -31.55 -16.56
CA GLU A 109 7.67 -32.34 -17.70
C GLU A 109 8.30 -31.88 -19.02
N GLU A 110 8.45 -32.82 -19.97
CA GLU A 110 9.02 -32.54 -21.29
C GLU A 110 8.25 -31.40 -21.98
N GLY A 111 8.96 -30.32 -22.32
CA GLY A 111 8.39 -29.13 -22.96
C GLY A 111 8.07 -27.97 -22.02
N TYR A 112 8.26 -28.12 -20.71
CA TYR A 112 8.20 -27.03 -19.74
C TYR A 112 9.61 -26.59 -19.34
N LEU A 113 9.75 -25.31 -18.99
CA LEU A 113 10.97 -24.75 -18.41
C LEU A 113 10.82 -24.62 -16.88
N PRO A 114 11.89 -24.86 -16.12
CA PRO A 114 12.04 -24.36 -14.76
C PRO A 114 11.74 -22.88 -14.67
N ARG A 115 11.23 -22.44 -13.52
CA ARG A 115 10.81 -21.06 -13.33
C ARG A 115 10.89 -20.64 -11.87
N ALA A 116 11.01 -19.33 -11.68
CA ALA A 116 11.01 -18.67 -10.40
C ALA A 116 10.12 -17.43 -10.47
N CYS A 117 9.56 -17.02 -9.33
CA CYS A 117 8.77 -15.80 -9.27
C CYS A 117 8.87 -15.11 -7.91
N THR A 118 8.53 -13.82 -7.93
CA THR A 118 8.44 -12.99 -6.73
C THR A 118 7.34 -11.96 -6.89
N TYR A 119 6.85 -11.47 -5.75
CA TYR A 119 6.20 -10.18 -5.68
C TYR A 119 7.17 -9.19 -5.04
N VAL A 120 7.68 -8.26 -5.82
CA VAL A 120 8.63 -7.25 -5.34
C VAL A 120 7.91 -5.96 -5.00
N LEU A 121 8.19 -5.40 -3.81
CA LEU A 121 7.73 -4.07 -3.45
C LEU A 121 8.62 -3.03 -4.17
N LEU A 122 8.03 -2.31 -5.11
CA LEU A 122 8.70 -1.25 -5.87
C LEU A 122 8.59 0.11 -5.15
N GLN A 123 7.45 0.35 -4.49
CA GLN A 123 7.20 1.56 -3.72
C GLN A 123 6.34 1.20 -2.51
N GLY A 124 6.84 1.36 -1.29
CA GLY A 124 6.02 1.16 -0.09
C GLY A 124 5.38 2.43 0.46
N PRO A 125 4.63 2.31 1.56
CA PRO A 125 4.04 3.44 2.28
C PRO A 125 5.07 4.51 2.63
N LEU A 126 4.64 5.79 2.62
CA LEU A 126 5.50 6.90 3.02
C LEU A 126 5.67 6.98 4.53
N VAL A 127 6.90 7.15 4.98
CA VAL A 127 7.26 7.47 6.37
C VAL A 127 8.06 8.76 6.44
N SER A 128 8.10 9.39 7.61
CA SER A 128 8.87 10.62 7.84
C SER A 128 10.36 10.34 7.84
N ASP A 129 11.11 11.05 7.00
CA ASP A 129 12.55 10.87 6.85
C ASP A 129 13.21 12.17 6.36
N ASN A 130 13.91 12.86 7.26
CA ASN A 130 14.34 14.24 7.03
C ASN A 130 15.46 14.32 5.99
N GLY A 131 15.27 15.16 4.98
CA GLY A 131 16.23 15.36 3.89
C GLY A 131 16.06 14.39 2.72
N GLU A 132 15.17 13.40 2.83
CA GLU A 132 14.83 12.48 1.76
C GLU A 132 13.59 12.96 0.99
N THR A 133 13.37 12.36 -0.19
CA THR A 133 12.17 12.59 -1.00
C THR A 133 11.49 11.27 -1.29
N GLY A 134 10.24 11.14 -0.86
CA GLY A 134 9.41 9.98 -1.10
C GLY A 134 8.37 10.28 -2.17
N ILE A 135 7.83 9.24 -2.80
CA ILE A 135 6.85 9.35 -3.87
C ILE A 135 5.57 8.61 -3.48
N SER A 136 4.42 9.23 -3.74
CA SER A 136 3.12 8.58 -3.55
C SER A 136 2.09 9.26 -4.44
N PHE A 137 1.15 8.50 -5.00
CA PHE A 137 0.13 9.00 -5.90
C PHE A 137 0.71 9.80 -7.09
N GLY A 138 1.89 9.39 -7.57
CA GLY A 138 2.62 10.06 -8.65
C GLY A 138 3.16 11.45 -8.30
N LYS A 139 3.32 11.77 -7.00
CA LYS A 139 3.80 13.05 -6.50
C LYS A 139 4.97 12.87 -5.54
N GLU A 140 5.91 13.81 -5.58
CA GLU A 140 7.02 13.88 -4.63
C GLU A 140 6.59 14.54 -3.31
N PHE A 141 7.12 14.02 -2.21
CA PHE A 141 6.93 14.52 -0.86
C PHE A 141 8.30 14.71 -0.20
N ALA A 142 8.62 15.94 0.17
CA ALA A 142 9.84 16.26 0.90
C ALA A 142 9.79 15.76 2.36
N ASP A 143 10.95 15.45 2.92
CA ASP A 143 11.12 14.91 4.27
C ASP A 143 10.35 13.59 4.48
N LYS A 144 10.29 12.78 3.43
CA LYS A 144 9.66 11.48 3.39
C LYS A 144 10.55 10.46 2.68
N SER A 145 10.37 9.19 3.02
CA SER A 145 10.91 8.06 2.25
C SER A 145 9.85 6.96 2.11
N ASN A 146 9.93 6.18 1.04
CA ASN A 146 9.09 5.01 0.85
C ASN A 146 9.68 3.82 1.60
N LEU A 147 8.85 3.08 2.32
CA LEU A 147 9.28 1.83 2.95
C LEU A 147 9.65 0.79 1.90
N ASN A 148 10.72 0.04 2.18
CA ASN A 148 11.08 -1.17 1.47
C ASN A 148 10.45 -2.40 2.15
N THR A 149 10.55 -3.55 1.49
CA THR A 149 10.41 -4.83 2.18
C THR A 149 11.44 -4.89 3.29
N THR A 150 11.01 -5.24 4.50
CA THR A 150 11.87 -5.40 5.68
C THR A 150 11.77 -6.79 6.29
N SER A 151 10.80 -7.59 5.85
CA SER A 151 10.56 -8.95 6.36
C SER A 151 10.21 -9.92 5.25
N GLY A 152 10.65 -11.16 5.43
CA GLY A 152 10.24 -12.30 4.62
C GLY A 152 10.09 -13.55 5.47
N TRP A 153 8.89 -14.12 5.46
CA TRP A 153 8.53 -15.33 6.19
C TRP A 153 7.85 -16.32 5.25
N TYR A 154 8.14 -17.61 5.39
CA TYR A 154 7.50 -18.64 4.58
C TYR A 154 6.32 -19.30 5.27
N VAL A 155 5.24 -19.44 4.52
CA VAL A 155 4.04 -20.16 4.92
C VAL A 155 3.99 -21.46 4.15
N VAL A 156 3.87 -22.57 4.86
CA VAL A 156 3.80 -23.94 4.33
C VAL A 156 2.53 -24.62 4.82
N ASP A 157 2.00 -25.56 4.03
CA ASP A 157 0.71 -26.23 4.26
C ASP A 157 0.61 -27.01 5.60
N ASP A 158 -0.63 -27.12 6.09
CA ASP A 158 -1.15 -27.66 7.34
C ASP A 158 -0.69 -29.11 7.66
N ILE A 159 -0.29 -29.86 6.64
CA ILE A 159 0.10 -31.27 6.74
C ILE A 159 1.47 -31.43 7.43
N PHE A 160 2.30 -30.37 7.47
CA PHE A 160 3.67 -30.43 7.97
C PHE A 160 3.90 -29.92 9.40
N ASN A 161 2.86 -29.92 10.24
CA ASN A 161 2.98 -29.78 11.71
C ASN A 161 3.90 -30.83 12.41
N SER A 162 4.53 -31.74 11.66
CA SER A 162 5.37 -32.83 12.15
C SER A 162 6.88 -32.63 11.98
N ILE A 163 7.33 -31.59 11.28
CA ILE A 163 8.75 -31.21 11.26
C ILE A 163 8.87 -30.10 12.29
N GLY A 164 9.53 -30.37 13.42
CA GLY A 164 9.61 -29.45 14.56
C GLY A 164 10.48 -28.23 14.31
N ASP A 165 10.30 -27.57 13.17
CA ASP A 165 10.94 -26.31 12.82
C ASP A 165 9.94 -25.17 13.03
N GLU A 166 10.32 -24.21 13.87
CA GLU A 166 9.49 -23.06 14.25
C GLU A 166 9.51 -21.95 13.15
N LEU A 167 10.18 -22.21 12.01
CA LEU A 167 10.59 -21.20 11.03
C LEU A 167 9.74 -21.15 9.74
N ALA A 168 8.79 -22.09 9.57
CA ALA A 168 7.81 -22.06 8.49
C ALA A 168 6.48 -22.66 9.00
N PHE A 169 5.44 -21.83 9.10
CA PHE A 169 4.16 -22.23 9.69
C PHE A 169 3.03 -21.29 9.25
N TYR A 170 1.81 -21.82 9.18
CA TYR A 170 0.58 -21.05 8.98
C TYR A 170 0.14 -20.41 10.31
N PRO A 171 0.13 -19.08 10.47
CA PRO A 171 -0.19 -18.46 11.75
C PRO A 171 -1.58 -18.88 12.25
N ASP A 172 -1.66 -19.35 13.51
CA ASP A 172 -2.91 -19.83 14.11
C ASP A 172 -3.81 -18.69 14.62
N ASP A 173 -3.20 -17.55 14.93
CA ASP A 173 -3.87 -16.43 15.57
C ASP A 173 -3.31 -15.06 15.10
N PHE A 174 -4.00 -14.00 15.51
CA PHE A 174 -3.67 -12.64 15.11
C PHE A 174 -2.31 -12.16 15.67
N GLU A 175 -1.90 -12.63 16.84
CA GLU A 175 -0.63 -12.24 17.45
C GLU A 175 0.54 -12.85 16.67
N GLN A 176 0.43 -14.12 16.30
CA GLN A 176 1.41 -14.79 15.44
C GLN A 176 1.51 -14.11 14.07
N LEU A 177 0.38 -13.84 13.42
CA LEU A 177 0.36 -13.13 12.13
C LEU A 177 1.02 -11.75 12.24
N ARG A 178 0.74 -11.02 13.33
CA ARG A 178 1.39 -9.73 13.58
C ARG A 178 2.89 -9.88 13.76
N ASN A 179 3.33 -10.85 14.57
CA ASN A 179 4.74 -11.06 14.86
C ASN A 179 5.54 -11.39 13.59
N ILE A 180 5.07 -12.34 12.77
CA ILE A 180 5.74 -12.69 11.52
C ILE A 180 5.72 -11.53 10.51
N SER A 181 4.64 -10.73 10.49
CA SER A 181 4.59 -9.51 9.67
C SER A 181 5.57 -8.42 10.14
N LEU A 182 5.97 -8.47 11.41
CA LEU A 182 6.93 -7.54 12.03
C LEU A 182 8.33 -8.14 12.18
N SER A 183 8.67 -9.19 11.41
CA SER A 183 9.99 -9.83 11.42
C SER A 183 10.37 -10.53 12.73
N LEU A 184 9.37 -11.07 13.42
CA LEU A 184 9.57 -11.83 14.66
C LEU A 184 9.14 -13.29 14.45
N MET A 185 9.69 -14.17 15.28
CA MET A 185 9.15 -15.51 15.45
C MET A 185 7.68 -15.44 15.90
N PRO A 186 6.85 -16.47 15.68
CA PRO A 186 5.44 -16.46 16.10
C PRO A 186 5.24 -16.13 17.59
N ASN A 187 6.20 -16.47 18.45
CA ASN A 187 6.21 -16.17 19.88
C ASN A 187 6.70 -14.75 20.24
N GLY A 188 7.03 -13.91 19.26
CA GLY A 188 7.50 -12.53 19.42
C GLY A 188 9.01 -12.37 19.65
N GLU A 189 9.77 -13.46 19.71
CA GLU A 189 11.24 -13.39 19.83
C GLU A 189 11.91 -13.05 18.49
N PRO A 190 13.14 -12.48 18.50
CA PRO A 190 13.88 -12.23 17.27
C PRO A 190 14.21 -13.52 16.52
N ILE A 191 14.17 -13.47 15.19
CA ILE A 191 14.64 -14.57 14.34
C ILE A 191 16.17 -14.59 14.38
N ILE A 192 16.76 -15.77 14.60
CA ILE A 192 18.21 -15.96 14.63
C ILE A 192 18.62 -16.78 13.41
N ASN A 193 19.52 -16.24 12.60
CA ASN A 193 20.08 -16.97 11.47
C ASN A 193 20.92 -18.16 12.03
N PRO A 194 20.59 -19.42 11.69
CA PRO A 194 21.23 -20.59 12.28
C PRO A 194 22.69 -20.79 11.81
N ILE A 195 23.10 -20.14 10.72
CA ILE A 195 24.45 -20.22 10.17
C ILE A 195 25.37 -19.16 10.78
N THR A 196 24.90 -17.92 10.92
CA THR A 196 25.71 -16.80 11.44
C THR A 196 25.56 -16.61 12.95
N GLY A 197 24.41 -16.93 13.53
CA GLY A 197 24.04 -16.65 14.92
C GLY A 197 23.56 -15.22 15.17
N ASP A 198 23.44 -14.41 14.12
CA ASP A 198 22.96 -13.03 14.19
C ASP A 198 21.44 -12.95 14.07
N THR A 199 20.85 -11.88 14.60
CA THR A 199 19.44 -11.58 14.36
C THR A 199 19.22 -11.20 12.90
N THR A 200 18.16 -11.74 12.30
CA THR A 200 17.74 -11.45 10.93
C THR A 200 16.24 -11.16 10.89
N THR A 201 15.78 -10.56 9.80
CA THR A 201 14.36 -10.31 9.52
C THR A 201 13.83 -11.15 8.35
N TYR A 202 14.71 -11.97 7.76
CA TYR A 202 14.43 -12.83 6.61
C TYR A 202 14.78 -14.28 6.95
N THR A 203 13.85 -15.19 6.66
CA THR A 203 14.11 -16.63 6.67
C THR A 203 14.73 -17.07 5.34
N TYR A 204 15.69 -18.00 5.41
CA TYR A 204 16.35 -18.60 4.24
C TYR A 204 17.06 -17.59 3.34
N ASP A 205 17.95 -16.79 3.93
CA ASP A 205 18.77 -15.75 3.27
C ASP A 205 20.03 -16.29 2.55
N GLY A 206 20.16 -17.61 2.40
CA GLY A 206 21.20 -18.23 1.60
C GLY A 206 20.97 -18.14 0.09
N ASN A 207 21.98 -18.55 -0.68
CA ASN A 207 21.95 -18.59 -2.14
C ASN A 207 21.78 -20.03 -2.66
N PRO A 208 20.61 -20.40 -3.21
CA PRO A 208 20.37 -21.75 -3.73
C PRO A 208 21.17 -22.09 -4.99
N VAL A 209 21.64 -21.09 -5.76
CA VAL A 209 22.45 -21.29 -6.96
C VAL A 209 23.87 -21.73 -6.59
N THR A 210 24.47 -21.12 -5.57
CA THR A 210 25.82 -21.49 -5.09
C THR A 210 25.80 -22.56 -4.00
N ASN A 211 24.61 -22.86 -3.45
CA ASN A 211 24.41 -23.74 -2.32
C ASN A 211 25.18 -23.28 -1.06
N GLU A 212 25.08 -21.99 -0.75
CA GLU A 212 25.75 -21.34 0.39
C GLU A 212 24.74 -20.63 1.31
N GLY A 213 25.04 -20.54 2.60
CA GLY A 213 24.20 -19.81 3.58
C GLY A 213 23.05 -20.64 4.16
N TRP A 214 22.03 -19.95 4.68
CA TRP A 214 20.85 -20.58 5.25
C TRP A 214 19.85 -20.89 4.13
N LEU A 215 19.84 -22.14 3.68
CA LEU A 215 18.95 -22.62 2.62
C LEU A 215 17.74 -23.29 3.22
N TRP A 216 16.63 -23.25 2.49
CA TRP A 216 15.51 -24.14 2.75
C TRP A 216 15.92 -25.56 2.33
N ASP A 217 16.17 -26.46 3.29
CA ASP A 217 16.63 -27.83 3.03
C ASP A 217 15.63 -28.91 3.47
N ASP A 218 15.28 -29.80 2.53
CA ASP A 218 14.71 -31.15 2.77
C ASP A 218 13.38 -31.25 3.58
N MET A 219 12.68 -30.13 3.82
CA MET A 219 11.41 -30.14 4.54
C MET A 219 10.20 -30.52 3.66
N GLY A 220 10.34 -30.48 2.34
CA GLY A 220 9.19 -30.48 1.42
C GLY A 220 8.29 -29.24 1.66
N THR A 221 7.27 -29.04 0.82
CA THR A 221 6.38 -27.87 0.92
C THR A 221 4.97 -28.22 1.40
N GLY A 222 4.60 -29.49 1.53
CA GLY A 222 3.27 -29.90 2.02
C GLY A 222 2.17 -29.96 1.00
N GLY A 223 2.34 -29.26 -0.11
CA GLY A 223 1.30 -29.11 -1.11
C GLY A 223 1.03 -27.65 -1.45
N GLY A 224 1.68 -26.71 -0.74
CA GLY A 224 1.69 -25.29 -1.08
C GLY A 224 2.75 -24.58 -0.23
N SER A 225 3.55 -23.74 -0.87
CA SER A 225 4.44 -22.83 -0.16
C SER A 225 4.40 -21.48 -0.84
N GLY A 226 4.16 -20.48 -0.02
CA GLY A 226 4.30 -19.09 -0.41
C GLY A 226 4.96 -18.33 0.72
N PHE A 227 4.91 -17.02 0.63
CA PHE A 227 5.56 -16.16 1.61
C PHE A 227 4.66 -15.01 2.02
N ILE A 228 4.96 -14.50 3.20
CA ILE A 228 4.57 -13.19 3.67
C ILE A 228 5.77 -12.26 3.49
N SER A 229 5.59 -11.22 2.68
CA SER A 229 6.57 -10.15 2.51
C SER A 229 5.99 -8.86 3.07
N SER A 230 6.67 -8.26 4.05
CA SER A 230 6.12 -7.13 4.80
C SER A 230 7.01 -5.90 4.76
N SER A 231 6.38 -4.73 4.79
CA SER A 231 7.03 -3.47 5.12
C SER A 231 7.26 -3.35 6.62
N SER A 232 8.10 -2.39 7.02
CA SER A 232 8.11 -1.89 8.41
C SER A 232 6.76 -1.24 8.74
N THR A 233 6.59 -0.85 10.00
CA THR A 233 5.41 -0.10 10.41
C THR A 233 5.41 1.33 9.90
N PHE A 234 4.20 1.86 9.70
CA PHE A 234 3.92 3.25 9.39
C PHE A 234 2.63 3.69 10.10
N ASP A 235 2.48 4.98 10.32
CA ASP A 235 1.24 5.53 10.86
C ASP A 235 0.27 5.87 9.71
N LEU A 236 -0.98 5.42 9.84
CA LEU A 236 -2.07 5.77 8.94
C LEU A 236 -3.19 6.45 9.72
N ASP A 237 -3.01 7.75 9.85
CA ASP A 237 -3.89 8.68 10.53
C ASP A 237 -5.34 8.65 9.99
N ALA A 238 -6.32 8.95 10.85
CA ALA A 238 -7.72 9.03 10.43
C ALA A 238 -7.92 10.08 9.32
N GLY A 239 -8.48 9.67 8.18
CA GLY A 239 -8.67 10.53 7.01
C GLY A 239 -7.46 10.63 6.07
N ASP A 240 -6.33 10.05 6.44
CA ASP A 240 -5.13 9.98 5.58
C ASP A 240 -5.18 8.78 4.63
N SER A 241 -4.22 8.80 3.72
CA SER A 241 -4.02 7.75 2.72
C SER A 241 -2.56 7.49 2.46
N THR A 242 -2.25 6.27 2.05
CA THR A 242 -0.92 5.87 1.59
C THR A 242 -1.04 5.02 0.32
N GLU A 243 0.09 4.75 -0.33
CA GLU A 243 0.15 3.96 -1.54
C GLU A 243 1.29 2.95 -1.45
N ALA A 244 1.06 1.76 -1.99
CA ALA A 244 2.08 0.78 -2.22
C ALA A 244 1.95 0.18 -3.62
N ILE A 245 3.09 -0.13 -4.24
CA ILE A 245 3.16 -0.68 -5.58
C ILE A 245 4.05 -1.92 -5.55
N TYR A 246 3.42 -3.05 -5.86
CA TYR A 246 4.08 -4.34 -6.03
C TYR A 246 4.15 -4.69 -7.51
N ALA A 247 5.10 -5.55 -7.86
CA ALA A 247 5.15 -6.20 -9.16
C ALA A 247 5.34 -7.71 -8.99
N LEU A 248 4.50 -8.50 -9.65
CA LEU A 248 4.74 -9.92 -9.87
C LEU A 248 5.72 -10.05 -11.03
N VAL A 249 6.85 -10.72 -10.78
CA VAL A 249 7.86 -11.04 -11.80
C VAL A 249 7.96 -12.55 -11.89
N VAL A 250 7.90 -13.09 -13.11
CA VAL A 250 8.09 -14.51 -13.39
C VAL A 250 9.21 -14.68 -14.39
N ALA A 251 10.22 -15.46 -14.03
CA ALA A 251 11.36 -15.77 -14.88
C ALA A 251 11.43 -17.26 -15.19
N LEU A 252 11.75 -17.58 -16.45
CA LEU A 252 12.02 -18.93 -16.93
C LEU A 252 13.53 -19.12 -17.13
N GLY A 253 13.99 -20.37 -17.09
CA GLY A 253 15.37 -20.73 -17.49
C GLY A 253 15.47 -22.20 -17.87
N ASP A 254 16.56 -22.63 -18.51
CA ASP A 254 16.76 -24.05 -18.88
C ASP A 254 17.09 -24.93 -17.65
N SER A 255 17.35 -24.30 -16.50
CA SER A 255 17.55 -24.93 -15.20
C SER A 255 16.94 -24.06 -14.10
N PHE A 256 16.72 -24.62 -12.91
CA PHE A 256 16.26 -23.81 -11.76
C PHE A 256 17.27 -22.69 -11.44
N SER A 257 18.57 -22.96 -11.59
CA SER A 257 19.63 -21.98 -11.32
C SER A 257 19.58 -20.81 -12.29
N GLU A 258 19.35 -21.11 -13.57
CA GLU A 258 19.19 -20.08 -14.59
C GLU A 258 17.89 -19.29 -14.40
N ALA A 259 16.78 -19.94 -14.01
CA ALA A 259 15.55 -19.23 -13.68
C ALA A 259 15.73 -18.25 -12.51
N LEU A 260 16.52 -18.60 -11.49
CA LEU A 260 16.84 -17.72 -10.37
C LEU A 260 17.74 -16.54 -10.79
N ILE A 261 18.75 -16.79 -11.63
CA ILE A 261 19.61 -15.73 -12.19
C ILE A 261 18.77 -14.76 -13.03
N ASN A 262 17.94 -15.28 -13.93
CA ASN A 262 17.07 -14.47 -14.78
C ASN A 262 16.04 -13.68 -13.94
N LEU A 263 15.54 -14.24 -12.84
CA LEU A 263 14.66 -13.52 -11.91
C LEU A 263 15.37 -12.33 -11.27
N GLU A 264 16.60 -12.52 -10.81
CA GLU A 264 17.39 -11.45 -10.20
C GLU A 264 17.67 -10.33 -11.21
N ASP A 265 18.14 -10.68 -12.41
CA ASP A 265 18.42 -9.72 -13.48
C ASP A 265 17.16 -8.89 -13.82
N GLN A 266 16.01 -9.55 -14.01
CA GLN A 266 14.74 -8.87 -14.28
C GLN A 266 14.27 -7.98 -13.14
N VAL A 267 14.42 -8.40 -11.88
CA VAL A 267 14.02 -7.58 -10.73
C VAL A 267 14.90 -6.34 -10.59
N LEU A 268 16.21 -6.48 -10.81
CA LEU A 268 17.13 -5.35 -10.76
C LEU A 268 16.81 -4.33 -11.87
N GLU A 269 16.61 -4.80 -13.10
CA GLU A 269 16.23 -3.95 -14.23
C GLU A 269 14.87 -3.27 -14.01
N LEU A 270 13.88 -4.01 -13.51
CA LEU A 270 12.57 -3.46 -13.16
C LEU A 270 12.66 -2.36 -12.10
N LYS A 271 13.50 -2.53 -11.08
CA LYS A 271 13.69 -1.52 -10.04
C LYS A 271 14.35 -0.25 -10.58
N GLU A 272 15.35 -0.39 -11.44
CA GLU A 272 15.97 0.75 -12.11
C GLU A 272 14.95 1.49 -12.99
N TRP A 273 14.20 0.75 -13.82
CA TRP A 273 13.13 1.31 -14.64
C TRP A 273 12.05 2.01 -13.81
N TRP A 274 11.68 1.43 -12.66
CA TRP A 274 10.66 1.99 -11.76
C TRP A 274 11.03 3.38 -11.26
N VAL A 275 12.29 3.57 -10.85
CA VAL A 275 12.79 4.85 -10.34
C VAL A 275 12.59 5.98 -11.37
N ASP A 276 12.77 5.68 -12.66
CA ASP A 276 12.63 6.65 -13.74
C ASP A 276 11.16 6.92 -14.15
N ASN A 277 10.23 6.01 -13.82
CA ASN A 277 8.86 6.02 -14.35
C ASN A 277 7.75 6.24 -13.31
N GLN A 278 8.06 6.13 -12.01
CA GLN A 278 7.10 6.20 -10.89
C GLN A 278 6.24 7.48 -10.86
N LEU A 279 6.72 8.62 -11.35
CA LEU A 279 5.93 9.86 -11.44
C LEU A 279 4.86 9.84 -12.56
N GLY A 280 4.95 8.88 -13.49
CA GLY A 280 3.96 8.68 -14.54
C GLY A 280 2.70 7.95 -14.09
N ILE A 281 2.63 7.52 -12.83
CA ILE A 281 1.51 6.76 -12.25
C ILE A 281 0.72 7.69 -11.32
N PHE A 282 -0.29 8.34 -11.86
CA PHE A 282 -1.23 9.19 -11.12
C PHE A 282 -2.62 8.98 -11.70
N ASP A 283 -3.66 9.30 -10.92
CA ASP A 283 -5.01 9.41 -11.48
C ASP A 283 -5.25 10.87 -11.86
N ASP A 284 -6.05 11.09 -12.90
CA ASP A 284 -6.51 12.43 -13.26
C ASP A 284 -7.07 13.12 -12.00
N GLU A 285 -6.57 14.32 -11.67
CA GLU A 285 -6.70 15.01 -10.36
C GLU A 285 -8.14 15.23 -9.85
N LYS A 286 -9.16 14.85 -10.61
CA LYS A 286 -10.58 15.01 -10.27
C LYS A 286 -11.14 13.98 -9.30
N GLU A 287 -10.52 12.83 -9.10
CA GLU A 287 -11.13 11.75 -8.30
C GLU A 287 -10.34 11.31 -7.04
N LEU A 288 -9.09 11.76 -6.85
CA LEU A 288 -8.19 11.10 -5.90
C LEU A 288 -7.83 11.81 -4.61
N MET A 289 -8.11 13.10 -4.45
CA MET A 289 -7.84 13.71 -3.15
C MET A 289 -8.97 13.32 -2.19
N PRO A 290 -8.70 12.62 -1.06
CA PRO A 290 -9.64 12.70 0.06
C PRO A 290 -9.85 14.20 0.32
N GLU A 291 -11.11 14.64 0.32
CA GLU A 291 -11.47 16.02 0.63
C GLU A 291 -10.63 16.48 1.84
N SER A 292 -9.61 17.33 1.62
CA SER A 292 -8.70 17.78 2.69
C SER A 292 -9.48 18.48 3.80
N PHE A 293 -10.65 19.01 3.42
CA PHE A 293 -11.72 19.43 4.29
C PHE A 293 -13.08 19.15 3.66
N LYS A 294 -14.08 18.91 4.50
CA LYS A 294 -15.48 18.74 4.11
C LYS A 294 -16.34 19.85 4.68
N LEU A 295 -17.05 20.59 3.84
CA LEU A 295 -18.03 21.58 4.27
C LEU A 295 -19.38 20.89 4.50
N PHE A 296 -19.84 20.86 5.75
CA PHE A 296 -21.16 20.29 6.06
C PHE A 296 -22.29 21.25 5.69
N ASN A 297 -23.52 20.76 5.74
CA ASN A 297 -24.70 21.60 5.60
C ASN A 297 -24.66 22.74 6.62
N VAL A 298 -24.71 23.95 6.09
CA VAL A 298 -24.81 25.22 6.81
C VAL A 298 -26.25 25.42 7.31
N TYR A 299 -26.41 25.83 8.56
CA TYR A 299 -27.74 25.96 9.17
C TYR A 299 -27.82 27.09 10.21
N PRO A 300 -28.97 27.78 10.33
CA PRO A 300 -30.12 27.68 9.43
C PRO A 300 -29.80 28.17 8.01
N ASN A 301 -30.52 27.69 7.00
CA ASN A 301 -30.44 28.19 5.63
C ASN A 301 -31.82 28.04 4.96
N PRO A 302 -32.57 29.12 4.65
CA PRO A 302 -32.20 30.53 4.80
C PRO A 302 -31.91 30.95 6.26
N PHE A 303 -31.14 32.03 6.45
CA PHE A 303 -30.69 32.49 7.77
C PHE A 303 -31.00 33.97 8.05
N ASN A 304 -31.16 34.31 9.33
CA ASN A 304 -31.37 35.68 9.83
C ASN A 304 -31.01 35.79 11.33
N PRO A 305 -30.07 36.65 11.76
CA PRO A 305 -29.00 37.27 10.96
C PRO A 305 -27.78 36.35 10.84
N SER A 306 -27.77 35.19 11.53
CA SER A 306 -26.60 34.33 11.66
C SER A 306 -26.82 32.90 11.19
N LEU A 307 -25.74 32.24 10.79
CA LEU A 307 -25.71 30.82 10.44
C LEU A 307 -24.48 30.14 11.04
N ASN A 308 -24.58 28.84 11.26
CA ASN A 308 -23.46 27.98 11.65
C ASN A 308 -22.84 27.33 10.43
N ILE A 309 -21.52 27.46 10.33
CA ILE A 309 -20.69 26.78 9.36
C ILE A 309 -19.93 25.71 10.11
N ARG A 310 -20.02 24.47 9.65
CA ARG A 310 -19.30 23.34 10.20
C ARG A 310 -18.45 22.72 9.11
N TRP A 311 -17.23 22.38 9.47
CA TRP A 311 -16.31 21.69 8.59
C TRP A 311 -15.46 20.71 9.39
N GLN A 312 -14.94 19.71 8.70
CA GLN A 312 -13.93 18.80 9.22
C GLN A 312 -12.74 18.86 8.29
N SER A 313 -11.53 18.83 8.83
CA SER A 313 -10.28 18.77 8.08
C SER A 313 -9.62 17.43 8.38
N SER A 314 -9.05 16.76 7.37
CA SER A 314 -8.34 15.48 7.55
C SER A 314 -6.97 15.68 8.22
N LEU A 315 -6.37 16.85 8.04
CA LEU A 315 -5.06 17.21 8.60
C LEU A 315 -5.09 18.59 9.28
N ASN A 316 -4.10 18.88 10.12
CA ASN A 316 -3.84 20.23 10.60
C ASN A 316 -3.30 21.09 9.45
N LYS A 317 -4.20 21.76 8.74
CA LYS A 317 -3.88 22.52 7.53
C LYS A 317 -4.40 23.94 7.63
N GLU A 318 -3.67 24.88 7.01
CA GLU A 318 -4.12 26.26 6.86
C GLU A 318 -5.26 26.30 5.84
N ILE A 319 -6.43 26.81 6.27
CA ILE A 319 -7.62 26.93 5.44
C ILE A 319 -8.17 28.36 5.48
N GLU A 320 -8.96 28.70 4.47
CA GLU A 320 -9.80 29.89 4.45
C GLU A 320 -11.26 29.51 4.27
N ILE A 321 -12.15 30.20 4.98
CA ILE A 321 -13.59 30.18 4.71
C ILE A 321 -13.99 31.56 4.21
N ASN A 322 -14.48 31.61 2.98
CA ASN A 322 -14.75 32.85 2.25
C ASN A 322 -16.22 32.90 1.81
N THR A 323 -16.77 34.10 1.70
CA THR A 323 -18.12 34.32 1.15
C THR A 323 -18.04 35.10 -0.15
N TYR A 324 -18.84 34.68 -1.13
CA TYR A 324 -18.95 35.30 -2.45
C TYR A 324 -20.38 35.68 -2.77
N ASN A 325 -20.56 36.74 -3.56
CA ASN A 325 -21.85 37.06 -4.17
C ASN A 325 -22.10 36.21 -5.44
N ILE A 326 -23.30 36.29 -6.01
CA ILE A 326 -23.68 35.54 -7.23
C ILE A 326 -22.87 35.90 -8.48
N LEU A 327 -22.12 37.01 -8.46
CA LEU A 327 -21.22 37.41 -9.54
C LEU A 327 -19.81 36.83 -9.35
N GLY A 328 -19.58 36.02 -8.32
CA GLY A 328 -18.29 35.43 -8.00
C GLY A 328 -17.31 36.39 -7.32
N GLN A 329 -17.78 37.54 -6.83
CA GLN A 329 -16.91 38.49 -6.12
C GLN A 329 -16.84 38.10 -4.64
N LYS A 330 -15.62 37.96 -4.10
CA LYS A 330 -15.37 37.75 -2.67
C LYS A 330 -15.89 38.97 -1.90
N VAL A 331 -16.85 38.77 -1.01
CA VAL A 331 -17.46 39.83 -0.21
C VAL A 331 -16.94 39.86 1.22
N GLU A 332 -16.50 38.72 1.76
CA GLU A 332 -16.01 38.61 3.13
C GLU A 332 -15.12 37.37 3.29
N SER A 333 -14.12 37.43 4.19
CA SER A 333 -13.40 36.26 4.69
C SER A 333 -13.86 36.00 6.12
N ILE A 334 -14.50 34.84 6.33
CA ILE A 334 -15.15 34.45 7.59
C ILE A 334 -14.12 33.86 8.56
N PHE A 335 -13.17 33.08 8.03
CA PHE A 335 -12.13 32.41 8.80
C PHE A 335 -10.88 32.29 7.93
N SER A 336 -9.71 32.41 8.56
CA SER A 336 -8.41 32.12 7.95
C SER A 336 -7.47 31.66 9.06
N GLY A 337 -6.90 30.48 8.90
CA GLY A 337 -5.98 29.90 9.89
C GLY A 337 -5.96 28.37 9.86
N ASN A 338 -5.26 27.79 10.82
CA ASN A 338 -5.12 26.34 10.92
C ASN A 338 -6.43 25.70 11.41
N SER A 339 -6.94 24.77 10.63
CA SER A 339 -8.02 23.87 11.05
C SER A 339 -7.44 22.74 11.88
N ASN A 340 -8.14 22.37 12.96
CA ASN A 340 -7.81 21.14 13.69
C ASN A 340 -8.39 19.92 12.96
N LYS A 341 -7.79 18.74 13.15
CA LYS A 341 -8.25 17.41 12.65
C LYS A 341 -9.65 16.97 13.14
N SER A 342 -10.32 17.78 13.97
CA SER A 342 -11.65 17.50 14.53
C SER A 342 -12.75 18.27 13.81
N MET A 343 -14.00 18.06 14.22
CA MET A 343 -15.14 18.86 13.76
C MET A 343 -15.02 20.29 14.29
N ASN A 344 -14.93 21.25 13.38
CA ASN A 344 -14.85 22.67 13.69
C ASN A 344 -16.20 23.34 13.40
N GLN A 345 -16.49 24.42 14.13
CA GLN A 345 -17.70 25.21 13.94
C GLN A 345 -17.43 26.69 14.17
N ILE A 346 -17.99 27.53 13.30
CA ILE A 346 -18.04 28.97 13.50
C ILE A 346 -19.45 29.48 13.25
N MET A 347 -19.88 30.46 14.06
CA MET A 347 -21.11 31.21 13.81
C MET A 347 -20.75 32.46 13.02
N TRP A 348 -21.32 32.60 11.83
CA TRP A 348 -21.14 33.77 10.99
C TRP A 348 -22.38 34.67 11.06
N THR A 349 -22.16 35.97 11.30
CA THR A 349 -23.22 37.00 11.40
C THR A 349 -22.82 38.22 10.55
N PRO A 350 -23.14 38.25 9.25
CA PRO A 350 -22.74 39.33 8.37
C PRO A 350 -23.44 40.65 8.69
N GLU A 351 -22.66 41.70 8.97
CA GLU A 351 -23.21 43.01 9.31
C GLU A 351 -23.62 43.81 8.05
N ASN A 352 -22.77 43.80 7.02
CA ASN A 352 -22.86 44.72 5.88
C ASN A 352 -23.35 44.06 4.57
N LEU A 353 -23.98 42.89 4.65
CA LEU A 353 -24.57 42.20 3.49
C LEU A 353 -26.08 42.48 3.38
N SER A 354 -26.60 42.50 2.15
CA SER A 354 -28.02 42.66 1.85
C SER A 354 -28.72 41.30 1.80
N SER A 355 -30.05 41.25 1.91
CA SER A 355 -30.80 40.00 1.66
C SER A 355 -30.49 39.48 0.25
N GLY A 356 -30.21 38.19 0.12
CA GLY A 356 -29.78 37.63 -1.16
C GLY A 356 -29.13 36.26 -1.06
N VAL A 357 -28.69 35.76 -2.21
CA VAL A 357 -27.98 34.49 -2.34
C VAL A 357 -26.47 34.74 -2.27
N TYR A 358 -25.78 33.93 -1.48
CA TYR A 358 -24.32 33.93 -1.33
C TYR A 358 -23.77 32.51 -1.44
N ILE A 359 -22.49 32.40 -1.74
CA ILE A 359 -21.74 31.13 -1.74
C ILE A 359 -20.71 31.19 -0.62
N ILE A 360 -20.74 30.22 0.28
CA ILE A 360 -19.66 29.97 1.24
C ILE A 360 -18.72 28.97 0.58
N GLU A 361 -17.43 29.28 0.59
CA GLU A 361 -16.33 28.43 0.15
C GLU A 361 -15.45 28.12 1.36
N ILE A 362 -14.97 26.90 1.43
CA ILE A 362 -13.79 26.53 2.21
C ILE A 362 -12.69 26.11 1.22
N THR A 363 -11.44 26.53 1.46
CA THR A 363 -10.30 26.24 0.57
C THR A 363 -8.99 26.17 1.34
N ASP A 364 -8.05 25.35 0.86
CA ASP A 364 -6.65 25.30 1.29
C ASP A 364 -5.69 25.84 0.22
N GLN A 365 -6.20 26.70 -0.69
CA GLN A 365 -5.54 27.23 -1.90
C GLN A 365 -5.26 26.21 -3.02
N VAL A 366 -5.46 24.91 -2.77
CA VAL A 366 -5.30 23.85 -3.77
C VAL A 366 -6.66 23.31 -4.19
N THR A 367 -7.52 23.06 -3.21
CA THR A 367 -8.87 22.49 -3.37
C THR A 367 -9.93 23.41 -2.75
N SER A 368 -11.21 23.19 -3.07
CA SER A 368 -12.33 23.93 -2.48
C SER A 368 -13.64 23.14 -2.43
N ASP A 369 -14.47 23.39 -1.40
CA ASP A 369 -15.86 22.93 -1.27
C ASP A 369 -16.77 24.15 -1.03
N HIS A 370 -18.02 24.08 -1.49
CA HIS A 370 -18.93 25.21 -1.54
C HIS A 370 -20.35 24.88 -1.06
N LYS A 371 -20.99 25.84 -0.38
CA LYS A 371 -22.43 25.79 -0.05
C LYS A 371 -23.12 27.10 -0.42
N LYS A 372 -24.28 26.98 -1.07
CA LYS A 372 -25.18 28.11 -1.33
C LYS A 372 -25.99 28.45 -0.08
N VAL A 373 -26.01 29.72 0.32
CA VAL A 373 -26.82 30.25 1.43
C VAL A 373 -27.72 31.40 1.01
N ILE A 374 -28.80 31.59 1.75
CA ILE A 374 -29.77 32.67 1.53
C ILE A 374 -29.87 33.50 2.81
N LEU A 375 -29.39 34.74 2.75
CA LEU A 375 -29.54 35.73 3.83
C LEU A 375 -30.90 36.40 3.71
N LEU A 376 -31.66 36.42 4.80
CA LEU A 376 -32.90 37.17 4.96
C LEU A 376 -32.67 38.24 6.03
N LYS A 377 -32.71 39.53 5.67
CA LYS A 377 -32.84 40.64 6.62
C LYS A 377 -34.29 41.07 6.77
#